data_AF-A0A7J6SH22-F1
#
_entry.id   AF-A0A7J6SH22-F1
#
_cell.length_a   1.000
_cell.length_b   1.000
_cell.length_c   1.000
_cell.angle_alpha   90.00
_cell.angle_beta   90.00
_cell.angle_gamma   90.00
#
_symmetry.space_group_name_H-M   'P 1'
#
loop_
_entity.id
_entity.type
_entity.pdbx_description
1 polymer ?
#
loop_
_entity_poly.entity_id
_entity_poly.type
_entity_poly.pdbx_seq_one_letter_code
_entity_poly.pdbx_strand_id
1 'polypeptide(L)'
;ILRDELRSMKRVLRRLGFVDRNNVVLEKGKLAREISSCDEILLTELVFNNVFEGMSAEHIAALCSCLILDEKSEDATTPDNADLAKALDKMKVIAQDVATVMAECKVAGVDTSTYVEDHIRPQLVPAVVAWMEGKPFKDIMQTCEMYEGSVVRVMRRLEELLR
;
A
#
# COMPACT_ATOMS: atom_id res chain seq x y z
N ILE A 1 11.94 -25.31 -4.93
CA ILE A 1 11.96 -23.82 -4.89
C ILE A 1 10.79 -23.25 -5.70
N LEU A 2 10.89 -23.03 -7.03
CA LEU A 2 9.81 -22.39 -7.81
C LEU A 2 8.44 -23.11 -7.73
N ARG A 3 8.43 -24.45 -7.73
CA ARG A 3 7.17 -25.23 -7.62
C ARG A 3 6.53 -25.16 -6.23
N ASP A 4 7.35 -25.04 -5.19
CA ASP A 4 6.89 -25.02 -3.80
C ASP A 4 6.34 -23.65 -3.45
N GLU A 5 7.04 -22.61 -3.87
CA GLU A 5 6.63 -21.21 -3.76
C GLU A 5 5.31 -20.95 -4.49
N LEU A 6 5.17 -21.41 -5.74
CA LEU A 6 3.91 -21.34 -6.48
C LEU A 6 2.75 -22.04 -5.74
N ARG A 7 3.04 -23.16 -5.07
CA ARG A 7 2.04 -23.91 -4.29
C ARG A 7 1.62 -23.13 -3.04
N SER A 8 2.58 -22.52 -2.33
CA SER A 8 2.31 -21.66 -1.19
C SER A 8 1.48 -20.44 -1.59
N MET A 9 1.87 -19.74 -2.66
CA MET A 9 1.13 -18.57 -3.16
C MET A 9 -0.28 -18.91 -3.64
N LYS A 10 -0.49 -20.06 -4.30
CA LYS A 10 -1.85 -20.51 -4.62
C LYS A 10 -2.73 -20.73 -3.39
N ARG A 11 -2.16 -21.13 -2.25
CA ARG A 11 -2.91 -21.25 -1.00
C ARG A 11 -3.28 -19.87 -0.45
N VAL A 12 -2.37 -18.90 -0.50
CA VAL A 12 -2.64 -17.50 -0.12
C VAL A 12 -3.80 -16.95 -0.93
N LEU A 13 -3.71 -17.02 -2.27
CA LEU A 13 -4.75 -16.49 -3.16
C LEU A 13 -6.12 -17.14 -2.91
N ARG A 14 -6.16 -18.44 -2.57
CA ARG A 14 -7.42 -19.11 -2.20
C ARG A 14 -7.95 -18.68 -0.84
N ARG A 15 -7.08 -18.47 0.15
CA ARG A 15 -7.48 -18.08 1.51
C ARG A 15 -7.99 -16.64 1.56
N LEU A 16 -7.35 -15.74 0.81
CA LEU A 16 -7.75 -14.34 0.74
C LEU A 16 -8.94 -14.09 -0.21
N GLY A 17 -9.32 -15.11 -0.99
CA GLY A 17 -10.48 -15.03 -1.89
C GLY A 17 -10.20 -14.36 -3.24
N PHE A 18 -8.95 -14.39 -3.70
CA PHE A 18 -8.58 -13.95 -5.06
C PHE A 18 -8.94 -15.01 -6.11
N VAL A 19 -8.87 -16.28 -5.72
CA VAL A 19 -9.30 -17.42 -6.55
C VAL A 19 -10.09 -18.42 -5.70
N ASP A 20 -11.01 -19.15 -6.32
CA ASP A 20 -11.78 -20.19 -5.62
C ASP A 20 -11.01 -21.53 -5.49
N ARG A 21 -11.69 -22.56 -4.94
CA ARG A 21 -11.11 -23.89 -4.76
C ARG A 21 -10.75 -24.59 -6.09
N ASN A 22 -11.40 -24.21 -7.18
CA ASN A 22 -11.17 -24.73 -8.53
C ASN A 22 -10.15 -23.89 -9.33
N ASN A 23 -9.58 -22.83 -8.72
CA ASN A 23 -8.69 -21.84 -9.35
C ASN A 23 -9.38 -20.90 -10.35
N VAL A 24 -10.69 -20.70 -10.20
CA VAL A 24 -11.42 -19.66 -10.92
C VAL A 24 -11.15 -18.32 -10.24
N VAL A 25 -10.81 -17.30 -11.02
CA VAL A 25 -10.53 -15.93 -10.54
C VAL A 25 -11.81 -15.28 -10.03
N LEU A 26 -11.77 -14.74 -8.81
CA LEU A 26 -12.85 -14.02 -8.15
C LEU A 26 -12.68 -12.51 -8.31
N GLU A 27 -13.63 -11.71 -7.80
CA GLU A 27 -13.60 -10.24 -7.95
C GLU A 27 -12.32 -9.60 -7.39
N LYS A 28 -11.82 -10.07 -6.24
CA LYS A 28 -10.51 -9.63 -5.70
C LYS A 28 -9.38 -9.89 -6.70
N GLY A 29 -9.34 -11.08 -7.30
CA GLY A 29 -8.33 -11.42 -8.31
C GLY A 29 -8.46 -10.62 -9.60
N LYS A 30 -9.68 -10.21 -9.97
CA LYS A 30 -9.89 -9.31 -11.12
C LYS A 30 -9.39 -7.90 -10.84
N LEU A 31 -9.59 -7.37 -9.64
CA LEU A 31 -9.04 -6.07 -9.25
C LEU A 31 -7.51 -6.12 -9.18
N ALA A 32 -6.97 -7.16 -8.52
CA ALA A 32 -5.53 -7.32 -8.34
C ALA A 32 -4.74 -7.31 -9.66
N ARG A 33 -5.31 -7.86 -10.73
CA ARG A 33 -4.63 -7.91 -12.04
C ARG A 33 -4.42 -6.53 -12.69
N GLU A 34 -5.19 -5.52 -12.27
CA GLU A 34 -5.09 -4.16 -12.80
C GLU A 34 -4.02 -3.34 -12.04
N ILE A 35 -3.55 -3.85 -10.89
CA ILE A 35 -2.56 -3.18 -10.06
C ILE A 35 -1.16 -3.61 -10.48
N SER A 36 -0.29 -2.65 -10.80
CA SER A 36 1.11 -2.90 -11.20
C SER A 36 2.15 -2.03 -10.49
N SER A 37 1.72 -1.01 -9.75
CA SER A 37 2.61 0.01 -9.17
C SER A 37 3.00 -0.25 -7.71
N CYS A 38 2.32 -1.18 -7.02
CA CYS A 38 2.52 -1.56 -5.62
C CYS A 38 2.11 -3.02 -5.37
N ASP A 39 2.16 -3.49 -4.12
CA ASP A 39 1.67 -4.82 -3.74
C ASP A 39 0.17 -4.95 -4.05
N GLU A 40 -0.14 -5.80 -5.03
CA GLU A 40 -1.48 -5.99 -5.58
C GLU A 40 -2.42 -6.72 -4.61
N ILE A 41 -1.89 -7.54 -3.71
CA ILE A 41 -2.69 -8.25 -2.71
C ILE A 41 -3.12 -7.26 -1.63
N LEU A 42 -2.16 -6.50 -1.10
CA LEU A 42 -2.42 -5.52 -0.04
C LEU A 42 -3.42 -4.48 -0.51
N LEU A 43 -3.18 -3.81 -1.65
CA LEU A 43 -4.10 -2.77 -2.12
C LEU A 43 -5.50 -3.33 -2.41
N THR A 44 -5.61 -4.54 -2.97
CA THR A 44 -6.90 -5.19 -3.16
C THR A 44 -7.60 -5.43 -1.82
N GLU A 45 -6.90 -5.89 -0.79
CA GLU A 45 -7.49 -6.04 0.55
C GLU A 45 -7.93 -4.71 1.14
N LEU A 46 -7.17 -3.61 0.96
CA LEU A 46 -7.57 -2.29 1.43
C LEU A 46 -8.90 -1.82 0.80
N VAL A 47 -9.04 -2.03 -0.51
CA VAL A 47 -10.28 -1.69 -1.24
C VAL A 47 -11.45 -2.51 -0.72
N PHE A 48 -11.30 -3.84 -0.62
CA PHE A 48 -12.38 -4.74 -0.18
C PHE A 48 -12.70 -4.62 1.32
N ASN A 49 -11.82 -4.04 2.14
CA ASN A 49 -12.07 -3.73 3.55
C ASN A 49 -12.58 -2.29 3.76
N ASN A 50 -12.97 -1.58 2.69
CA ASN A 50 -13.48 -0.21 2.74
C ASN A 50 -12.57 0.73 3.53
N VAL A 51 -11.25 0.69 3.26
CA VAL A 51 -10.31 1.62 3.91
C VAL A 51 -10.52 3.05 3.42
N PHE A 52 -10.84 3.22 2.13
CA PHE A 52 -10.98 4.53 1.47
C PHE A 52 -12.39 5.14 1.59
N GLU A 53 -13.33 4.44 2.23
CA GLU A 53 -14.74 4.86 2.28
C GLU A 53 -14.90 6.17 3.09
N GLY A 54 -15.54 7.16 2.49
CA GLY A 54 -15.78 8.47 3.11
C GLY A 54 -14.56 9.41 3.14
N MET A 55 -13.42 9.00 2.59
CA MET A 55 -12.23 9.86 2.49
C MET A 55 -12.35 10.83 1.30
N SER A 56 -11.71 12.01 1.42
CA SER A 56 -11.58 12.94 0.30
C SER A 56 -10.51 12.46 -0.69
N ALA A 57 -10.54 13.00 -1.92
CA ALA A 57 -9.57 12.62 -2.95
C ALA A 57 -8.12 12.91 -2.52
N GLU A 58 -7.91 14.01 -1.81
CA GLU A 58 -6.63 14.42 -1.25
C GLU A 58 -6.11 13.40 -0.23
N HIS A 59 -6.98 12.93 0.67
CA HIS A 59 -6.62 11.93 1.66
C HIS A 59 -6.42 10.54 1.06
N ILE A 60 -7.18 10.17 0.03
CA ILE A 60 -6.97 8.91 -0.70
C ILE A 60 -5.61 8.93 -1.38
N ALA A 61 -5.27 10.00 -2.10
CA ALA A 61 -3.96 10.16 -2.74
C ALA A 61 -2.82 10.09 -1.71
N ALA A 62 -2.97 10.78 -0.59
CA ALA A 62 -1.99 10.76 0.49
C ALA A 62 -1.80 9.36 1.08
N LEU A 63 -2.89 8.64 1.35
CA LEU A 63 -2.83 7.27 1.87
C LEU A 63 -2.22 6.29 0.85
N CYS A 64 -2.57 6.39 -0.43
CA CYS A 64 -1.98 5.58 -1.50
C CYS A 64 -0.48 5.82 -1.67
N SER A 65 0.02 7.02 -1.35
CA SER A 65 1.46 7.33 -1.39
C SER A 65 2.28 6.40 -0.47
N CYS A 66 1.67 5.87 0.59
CA CYS A 66 2.30 4.92 1.49
C CYS A 66 2.71 3.60 0.82
N LEU A 67 2.06 3.23 -0.30
CA LEU A 67 2.24 1.94 -0.96
C LEU A 67 3.28 1.95 -2.09
N ILE A 68 3.75 3.14 -2.48
CA ILE A 68 4.59 3.34 -3.68
C ILE A 68 5.98 3.92 -3.37
N LEU A 69 6.17 4.44 -2.17
CA LEU A 69 7.46 4.95 -1.75
C LEU A 69 8.40 3.75 -1.54
N ASP A 70 9.52 3.67 -2.27
CA ASP A 70 10.51 2.59 -2.14
C ASP A 70 11.64 2.94 -1.15
N GLU A 71 11.91 4.23 -0.96
CA GLU A 71 13.02 4.72 -0.15
C GLU A 71 12.70 4.51 1.34
N LYS A 72 13.59 3.80 2.04
CA LYS A 72 13.52 3.69 3.51
C LYS A 72 14.00 5.02 4.09
N SER A 73 13.21 5.56 5.02
CA SER A 73 13.60 6.69 5.87
C SER A 73 13.34 6.29 7.32
N GLU A 74 14.23 6.72 8.21
CA GLU A 74 14.11 6.51 9.66
C GLU A 74 13.11 7.48 10.30
N ASP A 75 12.57 8.42 9.52
CA ASP A 75 11.67 9.44 10.03
C ASP A 75 10.28 8.83 10.27
N ALA A 76 9.88 8.85 11.54
CA ALA A 76 8.54 8.50 11.93
C ALA A 76 7.59 9.64 11.52
N THR A 77 6.82 9.43 10.44
CA THR A 77 5.77 10.37 10.04
C THR A 77 4.41 9.81 10.41
N THR A 78 3.76 10.45 11.38
CA THR A 78 2.32 10.25 11.64
C THR A 78 1.57 11.39 10.98
N PRO A 79 0.52 11.14 10.18
CA PRO A 79 -0.27 12.22 9.61
C PRO A 79 -0.92 13.06 10.71
N ASP A 80 -0.86 14.39 10.60
CA ASP A 80 -1.49 15.31 11.57
C ASP A 80 -3.03 15.18 11.57
N ASN A 81 -3.60 14.77 10.44
CA ASN A 81 -5.03 14.55 10.31
C ASN A 81 -5.46 13.21 10.94
N ALA A 82 -6.41 13.27 11.87
CA ALA A 82 -6.88 12.11 12.62
C ALA A 82 -7.52 11.00 11.75
N ASP A 83 -8.24 11.38 10.70
CA ASP A 83 -8.87 10.41 9.79
C ASP A 83 -7.81 9.68 8.95
N LEU A 84 -6.78 10.39 8.48
CA LEU A 84 -5.63 9.80 7.80
C LEU A 84 -4.82 8.88 8.72
N ALA A 85 -4.55 9.30 9.96
CA ALA A 85 -3.85 8.48 10.93
C ALA A 85 -4.63 7.18 11.21
N LYS A 86 -5.94 7.27 11.41
CA LYS A 86 -6.83 6.11 11.59
C LYS A 86 -6.84 5.19 10.37
N ALA A 87 -6.86 5.75 9.15
CA ALA A 87 -6.82 4.95 7.92
C ALA A 87 -5.47 4.26 7.74
N LEU A 88 -4.36 4.92 8.08
CA LEU A 88 -3.02 4.35 8.09
C LEU A 88 -2.90 3.20 9.10
N ASP A 89 -3.46 3.34 10.30
CA ASP A 89 -3.47 2.26 11.29
C ASP A 89 -4.28 1.06 10.79
N LYS A 90 -5.45 1.29 10.19
CA LYS A 90 -6.25 0.23 9.56
C LYS A 90 -5.48 -0.46 8.42
N MET A 91 -4.76 0.31 7.61
CA MET A 91 -3.91 -0.22 6.54
C MET A 91 -2.81 -1.14 7.10
N LYS A 92 -2.13 -0.73 8.19
CA LYS A 92 -1.10 -1.55 8.86
C LYS A 92 -1.66 -2.85 9.42
N VAL A 93 -2.85 -2.81 10.02
CA VAL A 93 -3.54 -4.03 10.51
C VAL A 93 -3.83 -4.99 9.35
N ILE A 94 -4.36 -4.48 8.23
CA ILE A 94 -4.65 -5.32 7.06
C ILE A 94 -3.36 -5.92 6.48
N ALA A 95 -2.27 -5.16 6.40
CA ALA A 95 -0.98 -5.69 5.97
C ALA A 95 -0.46 -6.79 6.91
N GLN A 96 -0.65 -6.64 8.22
CA GLN A 96 -0.30 -7.66 9.20
C GLN A 96 -1.13 -8.94 9.02
N ASP A 97 -2.43 -8.82 8.73
CA ASP A 97 -3.31 -9.96 8.44
C ASP A 97 -2.89 -10.68 7.15
N VAL A 98 -2.58 -9.95 6.09
CA VAL A 98 -2.07 -10.49 4.83
C VAL A 98 -0.76 -11.27 5.07
N ALA A 99 0.19 -10.66 5.77
CA ALA A 99 1.48 -11.30 6.07
C ALA A 99 1.30 -12.55 6.94
N THR A 100 0.37 -12.52 7.90
CA THR A 100 0.01 -13.70 8.71
C THR A 100 -0.51 -14.84 7.84
N VAL A 101 -1.41 -14.54 6.90
CA VAL A 101 -1.92 -15.56 5.95
C VAL A 101 -0.80 -16.10 5.06
N MET A 102 0.11 -15.25 4.60
CA MET A 102 1.29 -15.67 3.82
C MET A 102 2.23 -16.59 4.62
N ALA A 103 2.53 -16.23 5.87
CA ALA A 103 3.36 -17.03 6.77
C ALA A 103 2.74 -18.40 7.06
N GLU A 104 1.45 -18.44 7.40
CA GLU A 104 0.70 -19.69 7.62
C GLU A 104 0.66 -20.58 6.35
N CYS A 105 0.68 -19.96 5.16
CA CYS A 105 0.75 -20.67 3.89
C CYS A 105 2.17 -21.14 3.52
N LYS A 106 3.18 -20.83 4.34
CA LYS A 106 4.59 -21.16 4.15
C LYS A 106 5.18 -20.52 2.88
N VAL A 107 4.86 -19.25 2.65
CA VAL A 107 5.59 -18.43 1.67
C VAL A 107 6.99 -18.16 2.23
N ALA A 108 8.03 -18.40 1.42
CA ALA A 108 9.41 -18.24 1.89
C ALA A 108 9.77 -16.75 2.03
N GLY A 109 10.50 -16.38 3.08
CA GLY A 109 11.00 -15.03 3.27
C GLY A 109 9.98 -13.99 3.75
N VAL A 110 8.74 -14.39 4.04
CA VAL A 110 7.75 -13.50 4.65
C VAL A 110 7.94 -13.50 6.16
N ASP A 111 8.31 -12.35 6.68
CA ASP A 111 8.23 -12.04 8.10
C ASP A 111 7.12 -10.99 8.32
N THR A 112 6.24 -11.26 9.28
CA THR A 112 5.06 -10.43 9.54
C THR A 112 5.42 -9.01 9.96
N SER A 113 6.53 -8.83 10.70
CA SER A 113 6.96 -7.51 11.16
C SER A 113 7.59 -6.70 10.03
N THR A 114 8.42 -7.34 9.20
CA THR A 114 9.08 -6.63 8.09
C THR A 114 8.13 -6.33 6.93
N TYR A 115 7.10 -7.16 6.70
CA TYR A 115 6.14 -6.95 5.60
C TYR A 115 5.46 -5.58 5.68
N VAL A 116 5.04 -5.16 6.88
CA VAL A 116 4.40 -3.84 7.07
C VAL A 116 5.38 -2.72 6.72
N GLU A 117 6.62 -2.79 7.22
CA GLU A 117 7.65 -1.76 6.98
C GLU A 117 8.16 -1.73 5.53
N ASP A 118 8.16 -2.87 4.86
CA ASP A 118 8.62 -2.99 3.48
C ASP A 118 7.58 -2.52 2.46
N HIS A 119 6.29 -2.55 2.81
CA HIS A 119 5.18 -2.19 1.91
C HIS A 119 4.41 -0.92 2.31
N ILE A 120 4.55 -0.40 3.52
CA ILE A 120 3.84 0.80 3.99
C ILE A 120 4.83 1.83 4.53
N ARG A 121 4.96 2.96 3.82
CA ARG A 121 5.91 4.03 4.12
C ARG A 121 5.23 5.41 4.14
N PRO A 122 4.86 5.95 5.32
CA PRO A 122 4.03 7.15 5.43
C PRO A 122 4.77 8.50 5.23
N GLN A 123 6.07 8.47 4.93
CA GLN A 123 6.93 9.66 4.94
C GLN A 123 6.52 10.75 3.96
N LEU A 124 5.85 10.39 2.86
CA LEU A 124 5.37 11.34 1.86
C LEU A 124 3.94 11.83 2.07
N VAL A 125 3.23 11.35 3.09
CA VAL A 125 1.84 11.77 3.35
C VAL A 125 1.70 13.30 3.44
N PRO A 126 2.53 14.03 4.22
CA PRO A 126 2.40 15.49 4.33
C PRO A 126 2.66 16.20 2.98
N ALA A 127 3.65 15.72 2.23
CA ALA A 127 4.00 16.28 0.93
C ALA A 127 2.89 16.09 -0.11
N VAL A 128 2.23 14.92 -0.11
CA VAL A 128 1.12 14.63 -1.01
C VAL A 128 -0.12 15.44 -0.65
N VAL A 129 -0.44 15.61 0.63
CA VAL A 129 -1.53 16.51 1.05
C VAL A 129 -1.25 17.93 0.58
N ALA A 130 -0.05 18.45 0.83
CA ALA A 130 0.34 19.79 0.39
C ALA A 130 0.30 19.95 -1.14
N TRP A 131 0.67 18.90 -1.88
CA TRP A 131 0.57 18.87 -3.34
C TRP A 131 -0.87 18.94 -3.82
N MET A 132 -1.75 18.14 -3.24
CA MET A 132 -3.18 18.10 -3.59
C MET A 132 -3.91 19.41 -3.24
N GLU A 133 -3.44 20.13 -2.21
CA GLU A 133 -3.89 21.49 -1.88
C GLU A 133 -3.38 22.57 -2.84
N GLY A 134 -2.52 22.22 -3.80
CA GLY A 134 -1.97 23.15 -4.79
C GLY A 134 -0.90 24.09 -4.26
N LYS A 135 -0.21 23.71 -3.16
CA LYS A 135 0.90 24.51 -2.62
C LYS A 135 2.07 24.58 -3.61
N PRO A 136 2.83 25.69 -3.62
CA PRO A 136 4.07 25.79 -4.39
C PRO A 136 5.05 24.67 -4.02
N PHE A 137 5.76 24.13 -5.00
CA PHE A 137 6.71 23.03 -4.78
C PHE A 137 7.75 23.33 -3.69
N LYS A 138 8.20 24.58 -3.59
CA LYS A 138 9.11 25.05 -2.53
C LYS A 138 8.55 24.79 -1.12
N ASP A 139 7.25 24.97 -0.93
CA ASP A 139 6.58 24.81 0.36
C ASP A 139 6.32 23.32 0.64
N ILE A 140 6.03 22.54 -0.41
CA ILE A 140 5.90 21.07 -0.32
C ILE A 140 7.21 20.45 0.20
N MET A 141 8.36 20.89 -0.33
CA MET A 141 9.67 20.39 0.10
C MET A 141 10.02 20.71 1.56
N GLN A 142 9.26 21.59 2.24
CA GLN A 142 9.43 21.85 3.68
C GLN A 142 8.65 20.86 4.55
N THR A 143 7.81 20.00 3.95
CA THR A 143 6.94 19.05 4.67
C THR A 143 7.50 17.63 4.72
N CYS A 144 8.60 17.36 4.01
CA CYS A 144 9.27 16.06 3.98
C CYS A 144 10.79 16.20 3.84
N GLU A 145 11.56 15.30 4.44
CA GLU A 145 13.02 15.24 4.33
C GLU A 145 13.47 14.33 3.18
N MET A 146 13.01 14.63 1.97
CA MET A 146 13.33 13.84 0.76
C MET A 146 13.92 14.73 -0.33
N TYR A 147 14.67 14.14 -1.26
CA TYR A 147 15.15 14.85 -2.44
C TYR A 147 13.98 15.18 -3.38
N GLU A 148 14.05 16.34 -4.03
CA GLU A 148 13.02 16.82 -4.97
C GLU A 148 12.73 15.80 -6.08
N GLY A 149 13.79 15.16 -6.60
CA GLY A 149 13.68 14.13 -7.63
C GLY A 149 12.94 12.88 -7.15
N SER A 150 13.06 12.53 -5.87
CA SER A 150 12.34 11.41 -5.25
C SER A 150 10.86 11.74 -5.10
N VAL A 151 10.53 12.94 -4.60
CA VAL A 151 9.15 13.43 -4.50
C VAL A 151 8.46 13.41 -5.87
N VAL A 152 9.08 13.99 -6.89
CA VAL A 152 8.51 14.04 -8.25
C VAL A 152 8.30 12.63 -8.82
N ARG A 153 9.23 11.69 -8.58
CA ARG A 153 9.09 10.30 -9.02
C ARG A 153 7.89 9.62 -8.35
N VAL A 154 7.73 9.82 -7.04
CA VAL A 154 6.61 9.26 -6.30
C VAL A 154 5.29 9.86 -6.76
N MET A 155 5.20 11.17 -7.01
CA MET A 155 3.98 11.78 -7.55
C MET A 155 3.56 11.17 -8.90
N ARG A 156 4.52 10.88 -9.79
CA ARG A 156 4.22 10.21 -11.07
C ARG A 156 3.75 8.77 -10.90
N ARG A 157 4.39 8.01 -10.00
CA ARG A 157 3.94 6.64 -9.66
C ARG A 157 2.57 6.64 -8.98
N LEU A 158 2.28 7.65 -8.17
CA LEU A 158 0.97 7.85 -7.55
C LEU A 158 -0.10 8.11 -8.62
N GLU A 159 0.20 8.96 -9.60
CA GLU A 159 -0.67 9.18 -10.74
C GLU A 159 -0.93 7.88 -11.52
N GLU A 160 0.10 7.07 -11.76
CA GLU A 160 -0.04 5.75 -12.40
C GLU A 160 -0.90 4.78 -11.58
N LEU A 161 -0.77 4.80 -10.24
CA LEU A 161 -1.57 3.97 -9.35
C LEU A 161 -3.05 4.39 -9.30
N LEU A 162 -3.33 5.68 -9.41
CA LEU A 162 -4.69 6.25 -9.34
C LEU A 162 -5.46 6.19 -10.67
N ARG A 163 -4.79 5.86 -11.78
CA ARG A 163 -5.37 5.71 -13.13
C ARG A 163 -6.09 4.38 -13.30
#